data_AF-A0A1F9YRF9-F1
#
_entry.id   AF-A0A1F9YRF9-F1
#
_cell.length_a   1.000
_cell.length_b   1.000
_cell.length_c   1.000
_cell.angle_alpha   90.00
_cell.angle_beta   90.00
_cell.angle_gamma   90.00
#
_symmetry.space_group_name_H-M   'P 1'
#
loop_
_entity.id
_entity.type
_entity.pdbx_description
1 polymer ?
#
loop_
_entity_poly.entity_id
_entity_poly.type
_entity_poly.pdbx_seq_one_letter_code
_entity_poly.pdbx_strand_id
1 'polypeptide(L)'
;MTKYTPVYPRHTWELVKKDLAAFRKDMKDICDMAVRKGANFAEVVPASKVAVDERVTLKCRIPLCECYGKCLMDPPFSPTAEETRKVVAKYKQAILTEVSMPLPDKYWALLQRKDMPLCVIQHDKAFQDFERQTQLPLWLRLHEIVMMIEREAHNRGYLFAVGYGASTCYLCYSSSQHTTYCDTSAPCRHPYEARPSMEASGIDVFSTYYNVGMKLKMASREKFSWSGLVLIV
;
A
#
# COMPACT_ATOMS: atom_id res chain seq x y z
N MET A 1 -23.23 25.14 9.28
CA MET A 1 -22.05 25.19 8.37
C MET A 1 -20.80 25.20 9.23
N THR A 2 -19.95 24.18 9.14
CA THR A 2 -18.61 24.19 9.74
C THR A 2 -17.80 25.32 9.09
N LYS A 3 -17.20 26.21 9.90
CA LYS A 3 -16.33 27.27 9.38
C LYS A 3 -15.08 26.62 8.77
N TYR A 4 -15.00 26.56 7.45
CA TYR A 4 -13.77 26.19 6.76
C TYR A 4 -12.77 27.33 6.91
N THR A 5 -11.64 27.03 7.57
CA THR A 5 -10.50 27.96 7.63
C THR A 5 -9.47 27.46 6.63
N PRO A 6 -9.17 28.19 5.54
CA PRO A 6 -8.19 27.76 4.56
C PRO A 6 -6.83 27.55 5.22
N VAL A 7 -6.23 26.38 5.02
CA VAL A 7 -4.87 26.08 5.46
C VAL A 7 -3.92 26.45 4.30
N TYR A 8 -2.93 27.31 4.56
CA TYR A 8 -1.94 27.62 3.53
C TYR A 8 -1.20 26.35 3.11
N PRO A 9 -1.04 26.07 1.80
CA PRO A 9 -0.45 24.83 1.34
C PRO A 9 0.95 24.58 1.90
N ARG A 10 1.19 23.36 2.40
CA ARG A 10 2.48 22.84 2.87
C ARG A 10 3.01 21.75 1.92
N HIS A 11 2.85 21.99 0.62
CA HIS A 11 3.05 21.00 -0.44
C HIS A 11 4.51 20.87 -0.93
N THR A 12 5.45 21.64 -0.37
CA THR A 12 6.88 21.50 -0.64
C THR A 12 7.69 21.51 0.65
N TRP A 13 8.84 20.85 0.63
CA TRP A 13 9.76 20.88 1.76
C TRP A 13 10.22 22.30 2.13
N GLU A 14 10.37 23.19 1.15
CA GLU A 14 10.77 24.59 1.38
C GLU A 14 9.76 25.38 2.23
N LEU A 15 8.48 25.02 2.13
CA LEU A 15 7.42 25.60 2.97
C LEU A 15 7.41 24.93 4.34
N VAL A 16 7.49 23.60 4.37
CA VAL A 16 7.43 22.81 5.62
C VAL A 16 8.59 23.10 6.55
N LYS A 17 9.82 23.25 6.03
CA LYS A 17 11.01 23.47 6.84
C LYS A 17 11.02 24.80 7.60
N LYS A 18 10.11 25.74 7.27
CA LYS A 18 9.93 27.00 7.99
C LYS A 18 9.29 26.81 9.37
N ASP A 19 8.53 25.73 9.57
CA ASP A 19 7.89 25.38 10.85
C ASP A 19 7.95 23.86 11.09
N LEU A 20 9.15 23.39 11.43
CA LEU A 20 9.39 21.96 11.73
C LEU A 20 8.66 21.48 12.98
N ALA A 21 8.32 22.39 13.92
CA ALA A 21 7.60 22.02 15.13
C ALA A 21 6.15 21.64 14.79
N ALA A 22 5.47 22.46 13.97
CA ALA A 22 4.13 22.12 13.47
C ALA A 22 4.14 20.86 12.61
N PHE A 23 5.14 20.71 11.72
CA PHE A 23 5.28 19.49 10.91
C PHE A 23 5.40 18.22 11.77
N ARG A 24 6.30 18.22 12.76
CA ARG A 24 6.50 17.07 13.65
C ARG A 24 5.24 16.74 14.44
N LYS A 25 4.53 17.76 14.91
CA LYS A 25 3.24 17.58 15.59
C LYS A 25 2.21 16.95 14.65
N ASP A 26 2.09 17.44 13.42
CA ASP A 26 1.16 16.90 12.45
C ASP A 26 1.44 15.45 12.12
N MET A 27 2.71 15.11 11.83
CA MET A 27 3.09 13.74 11.52
C MET A 27 2.82 12.81 12.70
N LYS A 28 3.14 13.26 13.94
CA LYS A 28 2.81 12.50 15.15
C LYS A 28 1.31 12.27 15.28
N ASP A 29 0.50 13.31 15.11
CA ASP A 29 -0.97 13.22 15.22
C ASP A 29 -1.55 12.22 14.19
N ILE A 30 -1.03 12.24 12.95
CA ILE A 30 -1.44 11.33 11.86
C ILE A 30 -1.02 9.88 12.18
N CYS A 31 0.23 9.66 12.57
CA CYS A 31 0.73 8.34 12.94
C CYS A 31 -0.05 7.74 14.12
N ASP A 32 -0.29 8.54 15.17
CA ASP A 32 -1.08 8.10 16.32
C ASP A 32 -2.53 7.76 15.91
N MET A 33 -3.10 8.48 14.94
CA MET A 33 -4.43 8.20 14.41
C MET A 33 -4.47 6.86 13.65
N ALA A 34 -3.45 6.57 12.83
CA ALA A 34 -3.33 5.31 12.12
C ALA A 34 -3.27 4.13 13.10
N VAL A 35 -2.46 4.24 14.15
CA VAL A 35 -2.35 3.21 15.19
C VAL A 35 -3.68 3.03 15.93
N ARG A 36 -4.37 4.13 16.31
CA ARG A 36 -5.71 4.05 16.94
C ARG A 36 -6.75 3.37 16.05
N LYS A 37 -6.65 3.53 14.73
CA LYS A 37 -7.50 2.85 13.73
C LYS A 37 -7.07 1.42 13.43
N GLY A 38 -6.01 0.93 14.09
CA GLY A 38 -5.59 -0.46 14.02
C GLY A 38 -4.40 -0.71 13.09
N ALA A 39 -3.59 0.28 12.75
CA ALA A 39 -2.24 -0.01 12.26
C ALA A 39 -1.40 -0.64 13.38
N ASN A 40 -0.55 -1.61 13.05
CA ASN A 40 0.47 -2.12 13.97
C ASN A 40 1.45 -1.01 14.33
N PHE A 41 1.83 -0.21 13.33
CA PHE A 41 2.64 0.99 13.47
C PHE A 41 2.36 1.95 12.31
N ALA A 42 2.70 3.22 12.50
CA ALA A 42 2.85 4.20 11.45
C ALA A 42 4.03 5.12 11.81
N GLU A 43 5.06 5.16 10.97
CA GLU A 43 6.35 5.79 11.26
C GLU A 43 6.73 6.75 10.13
N VAL A 44 7.24 7.92 10.49
CA VAL A 44 7.76 8.88 9.52
C VAL A 44 9.14 8.43 9.07
N VAL A 45 9.34 8.30 7.77
CA VAL A 45 10.61 7.87 7.17
C VAL A 45 11.05 8.85 6.09
N PRO A 46 12.37 9.04 5.89
CA PRO A 46 12.85 9.84 4.76
C PRO A 46 12.43 9.19 3.44
N ALA A 47 11.83 9.95 2.53
CA ALA A 47 11.40 9.43 1.23
C ALA A 47 12.58 8.89 0.40
N SER A 48 13.79 9.40 0.64
CA SER A 48 15.04 8.89 0.04
C SER A 48 15.39 7.44 0.44
N LYS A 49 14.69 6.86 1.42
CA LYS A 49 14.84 5.45 1.82
C LYS A 49 13.89 4.50 1.10
N VAL A 50 12.89 5.04 0.39
CA VAL A 50 11.98 4.26 -0.46
C VAL A 50 12.77 3.71 -1.65
N ALA A 51 12.91 2.40 -1.69
CA ALA A 51 13.62 1.71 -2.76
C ALA A 51 12.68 1.48 -3.94
N VAL A 52 13.12 1.84 -5.14
CA VAL A 52 12.38 1.61 -6.39
C VAL A 52 13.28 0.79 -7.32
N ASP A 53 12.72 -0.25 -7.93
CA ASP A 53 13.48 -1.21 -8.75
C ASP A 53 12.60 -1.81 -9.86
N GLU A 54 13.10 -1.74 -11.08
CA GLU A 54 12.42 -2.21 -12.30
C GLU A 54 12.15 -3.73 -12.27
N ARG A 55 12.95 -4.50 -11.50
CA ARG A 55 12.76 -5.94 -11.33
C ARG A 55 11.46 -6.26 -10.57
N VAL A 56 10.94 -5.34 -9.77
CA VAL A 56 9.69 -5.52 -9.02
C VAL A 56 8.52 -5.66 -10.01
N THR A 57 8.36 -4.72 -10.94
CA THR A 57 7.30 -4.79 -11.96
C THR A 57 7.57 -5.89 -13.00
N LEU A 58 8.84 -6.25 -13.22
CA LEU A 58 9.18 -7.40 -14.06
C LEU A 58 8.59 -8.72 -13.54
N LYS A 59 8.46 -8.88 -12.21
CA LYS A 59 7.82 -10.06 -11.61
C LYS A 59 6.32 -10.12 -11.85
N CYS A 60 5.66 -9.02 -12.23
CA CYS A 60 4.27 -9.06 -12.70
C CYS A 60 4.18 -9.61 -14.14
N ARG A 61 5.28 -9.57 -14.90
CA ARG A 61 5.33 -9.95 -16.32
C ARG A 61 5.93 -11.34 -16.54
N ILE A 62 6.83 -11.79 -15.67
CA ILE A 62 7.62 -13.02 -15.85
C ILE A 62 7.81 -13.81 -14.53
N PRO A 63 7.13 -14.97 -14.35
CA PRO A 63 5.98 -15.43 -15.14
C PRO A 63 4.82 -14.42 -15.01
N LEU A 64 3.87 -14.48 -15.95
CA LEU A 64 2.76 -13.53 -15.96
C LEU A 64 1.90 -13.68 -14.70
N CYS A 65 1.76 -12.59 -13.93
CA CYS A 65 0.86 -12.52 -12.80
C CYS A 65 -0.59 -12.58 -13.29
N GLU A 66 -1.48 -13.27 -12.57
CA GLU A 66 -2.87 -13.42 -12.98
C GLU A 66 -3.66 -12.10 -13.02
N CYS A 67 -3.22 -11.08 -12.28
CA CYS A 67 -3.80 -9.73 -12.25
C CYS A 67 -3.23 -8.79 -13.31
N TYR A 68 -2.14 -9.16 -13.99
CA TYR A 68 -1.50 -8.30 -14.99
C TYR A 68 -2.46 -7.96 -16.12
N GLY A 69 -2.64 -6.66 -16.39
CA GLY A 69 -3.56 -6.19 -17.43
C GLY A 69 -5.04 -6.37 -17.09
N LYS A 70 -5.39 -6.74 -15.86
CA LYS A 70 -6.78 -6.98 -15.42
C LYS A 70 -7.26 -6.04 -14.31
N CYS A 71 -6.36 -5.25 -13.72
CA CYS A 71 -6.70 -4.24 -12.71
C CYS A 71 -6.12 -2.89 -13.11
N LEU A 72 -6.92 -1.82 -13.05
CA LEU A 72 -6.46 -0.45 -13.36
C LEU A 72 -5.41 0.09 -12.37
N MET A 73 -5.23 -0.58 -11.23
CA MET A 73 -4.24 -0.24 -10.20
C MET A 73 -2.96 -1.09 -10.26
N ASP A 74 -2.89 -2.01 -11.24
CA ASP A 74 -1.74 -2.89 -11.48
C ASP A 74 -1.09 -2.61 -12.85
N PRO A 75 0.12 -3.12 -13.11
CA PRO A 75 0.73 -3.01 -14.43
C PRO A 75 -0.16 -3.63 -15.52
N PRO A 76 -0.24 -3.02 -16.72
CA PRO A 76 0.55 -1.87 -17.18
C PRO A 76 -0.09 -0.48 -16.88
N PHE A 77 -1.17 -0.42 -16.11
CA PHE A 77 -1.92 0.82 -15.87
C PHE A 77 -1.37 1.64 -14.70
N SER A 78 -0.79 0.97 -13.70
CA SER A 78 -0.07 1.63 -12.61
C SER A 78 1.20 2.32 -13.13
N PRO A 79 1.75 3.31 -12.38
CA PRO A 79 3.03 3.92 -12.72
C PRO A 79 4.14 2.88 -12.88
N THR A 80 4.99 3.07 -13.87
CA THR A 80 6.21 2.28 -14.04
C THR A 80 7.21 2.59 -12.92
N ALA A 81 8.16 1.68 -12.69
CA ALA A 81 9.23 1.91 -11.71
C ALA A 81 10.02 3.20 -12.02
N GLU A 82 10.24 3.53 -13.29
CA GLU A 82 10.91 4.77 -13.69
C GLU A 82 10.08 6.02 -13.31
N GLU A 83 8.78 6.03 -13.60
CA GLU A 83 7.88 7.11 -13.22
C GLU A 83 7.80 7.25 -11.70
N THR A 84 7.64 6.15 -10.98
CA THR A 84 7.63 6.13 -9.52
C THR A 84 8.92 6.69 -8.95
N ARG A 85 10.09 6.36 -9.51
CA ARG A 85 11.38 6.92 -9.07
C ARG A 85 11.41 8.44 -9.22
N LYS A 86 10.92 8.97 -10.34
CA LYS A 86 10.81 10.42 -10.59
C LYS A 86 9.84 11.10 -9.62
N VAL A 87 8.74 10.43 -9.27
CA VAL A 87 7.76 10.92 -8.29
C VAL A 87 8.37 10.93 -6.89
N VAL A 88 8.88 9.80 -6.40
CA VAL A 88 9.49 9.67 -5.06
C VAL A 88 10.59 10.70 -4.83
N ALA A 89 11.40 11.00 -5.84
CA ALA A 89 12.47 12.00 -5.75
C ALA A 89 11.99 13.43 -5.44
N LYS A 90 10.70 13.74 -5.66
CA LYS A 90 10.10 15.04 -5.32
C LYS A 90 9.72 15.16 -3.85
N TYR A 91 9.70 14.06 -3.11
CA TYR A 91 9.33 14.03 -1.69
C TYR A 91 10.57 13.96 -0.79
N LYS A 92 10.46 14.49 0.43
CA LYS A 92 11.43 14.38 1.52
C LYS A 92 11.00 13.43 2.62
N GLN A 93 9.71 13.36 2.92
CA GLN A 93 9.15 12.56 4.00
C GLN A 93 8.00 11.69 3.49
N ALA A 94 7.91 10.50 4.07
CA ALA A 94 6.82 9.55 3.85
C ALA A 94 6.40 8.95 5.20
N ILE A 95 5.20 8.36 5.25
CA ILE A 95 4.75 7.55 6.38
C ILE A 95 4.69 6.10 5.92
N LEU A 96 5.42 5.23 6.61
CA LEU A 96 5.38 3.78 6.43
C LEU A 96 4.47 3.18 7.49
N THR A 97 3.59 2.27 7.10
CA THR A 97 2.64 1.62 8.02
C THR A 97 2.52 0.13 7.72
N GLU A 98 2.11 -0.63 8.73
CA GLU A 98 1.81 -2.06 8.61
C GLU A 98 0.49 -2.37 9.33
N VAL A 99 -0.30 -3.28 8.76
CA VAL A 99 -1.38 -3.97 9.46
C VAL A 99 -1.09 -5.45 9.47
N SER A 100 -1.59 -6.15 10.49
CA SER A 100 -1.55 -7.61 10.51
C SER A 100 -2.81 -8.22 11.07
N MET A 101 -2.99 -9.50 10.80
CA MET A 101 -4.00 -10.32 11.46
C MET A 101 -3.44 -11.71 11.80
N PRO A 102 -4.03 -12.40 12.80
CA PRO A 102 -3.65 -13.77 13.11
C PRO A 102 -3.75 -14.66 11.87
N LEU A 103 -2.78 -15.55 11.69
CA LEU A 103 -2.76 -16.51 10.60
C LEU A 103 -3.14 -17.90 11.15
N PRO A 104 -4.32 -18.44 10.80
CA PRO A 104 -4.67 -19.82 11.16
C PRO A 104 -3.62 -20.85 10.69
N ASP A 105 -3.32 -21.84 11.53
CA ASP A 105 -2.30 -22.88 11.25
C ASP A 105 -2.51 -23.58 9.88
N LYS A 106 -3.78 -23.79 9.47
CA LYS A 106 -4.11 -24.37 8.16
C LYS A 106 -3.53 -23.58 6.98
N TYR A 107 -3.50 -22.25 7.09
CA TYR A 107 -2.95 -21.38 6.06
C TYR A 107 -1.43 -21.27 6.17
N TRP A 108 -0.87 -21.36 7.38
CA TRP A 108 0.58 -21.47 7.52
C TRP A 108 1.13 -22.72 6.80
N ALA A 109 0.48 -23.87 6.97
CA ALA A 109 0.85 -25.10 6.27
C ALA A 109 0.74 -24.94 4.74
N LEU A 110 -0.29 -24.25 4.25
CA LEU A 110 -0.47 -23.95 2.83
C LEU A 110 0.71 -23.13 2.27
N LEU A 111 1.14 -22.07 2.98
CA LEU A 111 2.25 -21.21 2.55
C LEU A 111 3.62 -21.91 2.56
N GLN A 112 3.75 -23.04 3.26
CA GLN A 112 4.99 -23.83 3.33
C GLN A 112 5.04 -24.96 2.29
N ARG A 113 3.98 -25.15 1.49
CA ARG A 113 3.96 -26.17 0.45
C ARG A 113 5.03 -25.91 -0.61
N LYS A 114 5.79 -26.95 -0.94
CA LYS A 114 6.86 -26.93 -1.97
C LYS A 114 6.52 -27.78 -3.18
N ASP A 115 5.46 -28.58 -3.08
CA ASP A 115 5.03 -29.57 -4.06
C ASP A 115 4.18 -28.96 -5.19
N MET A 116 3.83 -27.67 -5.09
CA MET A 116 2.95 -27.00 -6.04
C MET A 116 3.54 -25.67 -6.49
N PRO A 117 3.64 -25.41 -7.81
CA PRO A 117 4.07 -24.11 -8.31
C PRO A 117 2.99 -23.04 -8.06
N LEU A 118 3.41 -21.77 -7.97
CA LEU A 118 2.51 -20.64 -7.68
C LEU A 118 1.34 -20.53 -8.66
N CYS A 119 1.56 -20.85 -9.94
CA CYS A 119 0.50 -20.84 -10.96
C CYS A 119 -0.62 -21.86 -10.73
N VAL A 120 -0.39 -22.89 -9.92
CA VAL A 120 -1.40 -23.89 -9.55
C VAL A 120 -2.01 -23.56 -8.19
N ILE A 121 -1.20 -23.11 -7.22
CA ILE A 121 -1.69 -22.84 -5.85
C ILE A 121 -2.73 -21.71 -5.83
N GLN A 122 -2.61 -20.71 -6.70
CA GLN A 122 -3.56 -19.59 -6.79
C GLN A 122 -4.99 -20.02 -7.17
N HIS A 123 -5.13 -21.19 -7.81
CA HIS A 123 -6.42 -21.77 -8.17
C HIS A 123 -6.90 -22.85 -7.16
N ASP A 124 -6.05 -23.24 -6.21
CA ASP A 124 -6.38 -24.21 -5.17
C ASP A 124 -7.41 -23.66 -4.18
N LYS A 125 -8.45 -24.44 -3.88
CA LYS A 125 -9.57 -24.03 -3.00
C LYS A 125 -9.10 -23.48 -1.64
N ALA A 126 -8.07 -24.07 -1.04
CA ALA A 126 -7.54 -23.61 0.24
C ALA A 126 -6.85 -22.25 0.12
N PHE A 127 -6.22 -21.96 -1.02
CA PHE A 127 -5.67 -20.64 -1.30
C PHE A 127 -6.78 -19.61 -1.52
N GLN A 128 -7.83 -19.96 -2.25
CA GLN A 128 -8.99 -19.09 -2.39
C GLN A 128 -9.62 -18.74 -1.04
N ASP A 129 -9.71 -19.72 -0.13
CA ASP A 129 -10.21 -19.50 1.23
C ASP A 129 -9.26 -18.61 2.04
N PHE A 130 -7.95 -18.74 1.85
CA PHE A 130 -6.96 -17.85 2.44
C PHE A 130 -7.08 -16.41 1.94
N GLU A 131 -7.26 -16.21 0.62
CA GLU A 131 -7.50 -14.90 0.05
C GLU A 131 -8.75 -14.26 0.65
N ARG A 132 -9.86 -15.00 0.69
CA ARG A 132 -11.15 -14.53 1.21
C ARG A 132 -11.15 -14.23 2.70
N GLN A 133 -10.55 -15.11 3.50
CA GLN A 133 -10.65 -15.04 4.96
C GLN A 133 -9.49 -14.27 5.59
N THR A 134 -8.40 -14.02 4.86
CA THR A 134 -7.21 -13.36 5.39
C THR A 134 -6.78 -12.19 4.53
N GLN A 135 -6.47 -12.39 3.24
CA GLN A 135 -5.90 -11.31 2.43
C GLN A 135 -6.87 -10.16 2.20
N LEU A 136 -8.12 -10.45 1.81
CA LEU A 136 -9.15 -9.44 1.53
C LEU A 136 -9.50 -8.59 2.76
N PRO A 137 -9.82 -9.14 3.95
CA PRO A 137 -10.08 -8.34 5.14
C PRO A 137 -8.87 -7.50 5.55
N LEU A 138 -7.65 -8.05 5.43
CA LEU A 138 -6.43 -7.33 5.76
C LEU A 138 -6.16 -6.20 4.76
N TRP A 139 -6.42 -6.43 3.48
CA TRP A 139 -6.34 -5.43 2.42
C TRP A 139 -7.28 -4.26 2.71
N LEU A 140 -8.55 -4.54 3.00
CA LEU A 140 -9.55 -3.50 3.31
C LEU A 140 -9.12 -2.64 4.50
N ARG A 141 -8.56 -3.27 5.54
CA ARG A 141 -8.02 -2.57 6.71
C ARG A 141 -6.83 -1.68 6.36
N LEU A 142 -5.86 -2.21 5.60
CA LEU A 142 -4.72 -1.41 5.15
C LEU A 142 -5.18 -0.23 4.29
N HIS A 143 -6.09 -0.48 3.37
CA HIS A 143 -6.63 0.50 2.44
C HIS A 143 -7.29 1.67 3.18
N GLU A 144 -8.12 1.38 4.19
CA GLU A 144 -8.74 2.41 5.03
C GLU A 144 -7.68 3.26 5.74
N ILE A 145 -6.63 2.64 6.29
CA ILE A 145 -5.55 3.35 6.98
C ILE A 145 -4.76 4.25 6.02
N VAL A 146 -4.37 3.73 4.85
CA VAL A 146 -3.63 4.49 3.83
C VAL A 146 -4.44 5.70 3.37
N MET A 147 -5.72 5.50 3.04
CA MET A 147 -6.62 6.59 2.65
C MET A 147 -6.81 7.61 3.78
N MET A 148 -6.90 7.16 5.03
CA MET A 148 -7.05 8.03 6.17
C MET A 148 -5.82 8.91 6.37
N ILE A 149 -4.61 8.34 6.27
CA ILE A 149 -3.35 9.08 6.37
C ILE A 149 -3.28 10.13 5.25
N GLU A 150 -3.57 9.74 4.00
CA GLU A 150 -3.57 10.64 2.85
C GLU A 150 -4.56 11.81 3.04
N ARG A 151 -5.79 11.51 3.47
CA ARG A 151 -6.83 12.50 3.73
C ARG A 151 -6.43 13.48 4.83
N GLU A 152 -5.90 12.97 5.95
CA GLU A 152 -5.51 13.83 7.06
C GLU A 152 -4.30 14.70 6.71
N ALA A 153 -3.33 14.15 5.97
CA ALA A 153 -2.22 14.93 5.43
C ALA A 153 -2.72 16.04 4.49
N HIS A 154 -3.62 15.72 3.57
CA HIS A 154 -4.23 16.69 2.66
C HIS A 154 -4.95 17.82 3.42
N ASN A 155 -5.77 17.48 4.43
CA ASN A 155 -6.49 18.44 5.27
C ASN A 155 -5.56 19.41 6.02
N ARG A 156 -4.32 19.00 6.29
CA ARG A 156 -3.29 19.82 6.94
C ARG A 156 -2.40 20.59 5.96
N GLY A 157 -2.74 20.56 4.67
CA GLY A 157 -2.07 21.31 3.61
C GLY A 157 -0.97 20.54 2.86
N TYR A 158 -0.73 19.26 3.18
CA TYR A 158 0.19 18.40 2.43
C TYR A 158 -0.52 17.88 1.17
N LEU A 159 -0.80 18.80 0.23
CA LEU A 159 -1.75 18.58 -0.88
C LEU A 159 -1.41 17.41 -1.80
N PHE A 160 -0.12 17.15 -2.01
CA PHE A 160 0.38 16.09 -2.88
C PHE A 160 0.66 14.78 -2.12
N ALA A 161 0.10 14.63 -0.92
CA ALA A 161 0.17 13.35 -0.24
C ALA A 161 -0.45 12.25 -1.12
N VAL A 162 0.24 11.12 -1.27
CA VAL A 162 -0.21 10.03 -2.13
C VAL A 162 0.10 8.68 -1.49
N GLY A 163 -0.93 7.85 -1.37
CA GLY A 163 -0.88 6.54 -0.76
C GLY A 163 -0.66 5.39 -1.75
N TYR A 164 0.10 4.40 -1.29
CA TYR A 164 0.33 3.11 -1.91
C TYR A 164 -0.08 2.01 -0.93
N GLY A 165 -0.90 1.08 -1.41
CA GLY A 165 -1.30 -0.10 -0.65
C GLY A 165 -0.33 -1.27 -0.83
N ALA A 166 -0.89 -2.47 -0.74
CA ALA A 166 -0.24 -3.72 -1.12
C ALA A 166 -1.20 -4.52 -2.02
N SER A 167 -0.65 -5.47 -2.77
CA SER A 167 -1.27 -6.36 -3.79
C SER A 167 -2.17 -5.67 -4.81
N THR A 168 -2.96 -6.46 -5.53
CA THR A 168 -4.04 -5.98 -6.41
C THR A 168 -5.12 -5.25 -5.61
N CYS A 169 -5.87 -4.37 -6.28
CA CYS A 169 -7.02 -3.70 -5.70
C CYS A 169 -8.21 -4.66 -5.51
N TYR A 170 -8.79 -4.70 -4.30
CA TYR A 170 -9.96 -5.53 -3.98
C TYR A 170 -11.28 -4.76 -3.94
N LEU A 171 -11.35 -3.48 -4.36
CA LEU A 171 -12.60 -2.71 -4.28
C LEU A 171 -13.74 -3.30 -5.12
N CYS A 172 -13.41 -3.87 -6.27
CA CYS A 172 -14.38 -4.55 -7.12
C CYS A 172 -14.61 -6.02 -6.72
N TYR A 173 -14.04 -6.51 -5.62
CA TYR A 173 -14.14 -7.91 -5.21
C TYR A 173 -15.60 -8.35 -5.03
N SER A 174 -15.94 -9.51 -5.58
CA SER A 174 -17.23 -10.18 -5.41
C SER A 174 -17.04 -11.61 -4.92
N SER A 175 -17.75 -12.00 -3.86
CA SER A 175 -17.76 -13.38 -3.35
C SER A 175 -18.38 -14.39 -4.33
N SER A 176 -19.04 -13.92 -5.39
CA SER A 176 -19.65 -14.78 -6.43
C SER A 176 -18.63 -15.33 -7.42
N GLN A 177 -17.44 -14.74 -7.51
CA GLN A 177 -16.38 -15.16 -8.42
C GLN A 177 -15.09 -15.35 -7.62
N HIS A 178 -14.29 -16.34 -7.99
CA HIS A 178 -13.02 -16.61 -7.32
C HIS A 178 -12.06 -15.40 -7.41
N THR A 179 -11.98 -14.80 -8.59
CA THR A 179 -11.20 -13.58 -8.87
C THR A 179 -12.11 -12.58 -9.55
N THR A 180 -12.24 -11.38 -8.98
CA THR A 180 -12.96 -10.28 -9.65
C THR A 180 -11.97 -9.27 -10.19
N TYR A 181 -11.96 -9.12 -11.50
CA TYR A 181 -11.09 -8.20 -12.22
C TYR A 181 -11.84 -6.91 -12.59
N CYS A 182 -11.08 -5.85 -12.87
CA CYS A 182 -11.64 -4.61 -13.40
C CYS A 182 -12.05 -4.80 -14.86
N ASP A 183 -13.05 -4.02 -15.29
CA ASP A 183 -13.21 -3.71 -16.71
C ASP A 183 -12.18 -2.63 -17.07
N THR A 184 -11.08 -3.05 -17.70
CA THR A 184 -9.99 -2.14 -18.08
C THR A 184 -10.30 -1.32 -19.33
N SER A 185 -11.46 -1.54 -19.98
CA SER A 185 -11.93 -0.72 -21.10
C SER A 185 -12.74 0.50 -20.66
N ALA A 186 -13.13 0.56 -19.38
CA ALA A 186 -13.92 1.64 -18.79
C ALA A 186 -13.16 2.36 -17.67
N PRO A 187 -13.55 3.61 -17.33
CA PRO A 187 -13.02 4.29 -16.14
C PRO A 187 -13.24 3.48 -14.85
N CYS A 188 -12.37 3.70 -13.86
CA CYS A 188 -12.51 3.07 -12.55
C CYS A 188 -13.87 3.40 -11.92
N ARG A 189 -14.53 2.39 -11.32
CA ARG A 189 -15.78 2.56 -10.56
C ARG A 189 -15.58 3.22 -9.19
N HIS A 190 -14.33 3.30 -8.73
CA HIS A 190 -13.93 3.82 -7.42
C HIS A 190 -12.80 4.86 -7.54
N PRO A 191 -12.95 5.92 -8.34
CA PRO A 191 -11.85 6.80 -8.74
C PRO A 191 -11.20 7.56 -7.57
N TYR A 192 -11.94 7.84 -6.49
CA TYR A 192 -11.42 8.56 -5.32
C TYR A 192 -10.85 7.63 -4.25
N GLU A 193 -11.12 6.33 -4.34
CA GLU A 193 -10.72 5.33 -3.34
C GLU A 193 -9.52 4.51 -3.84
N ALA A 194 -9.55 4.07 -5.10
CA ALA A 194 -8.55 3.15 -5.65
C ALA A 194 -7.11 3.71 -5.55
N ARG A 195 -6.18 2.88 -5.07
CA ARG A 195 -4.74 3.18 -5.03
C ARG A 195 -3.95 1.98 -5.57
N PRO A 196 -2.86 2.20 -6.32
CA PRO A 196 -1.93 1.14 -6.64
C PRO A 196 -1.21 0.67 -5.39
N SER A 197 -0.68 -0.55 -5.44
CA SER A 197 0.23 -1.03 -4.43
C SER A 197 1.65 -0.52 -4.63
N MET A 198 2.48 -0.67 -3.59
CA MET A 198 3.91 -0.40 -3.67
C MET A 198 4.56 -1.23 -4.80
N GLU A 199 4.31 -2.53 -4.83
CA GLU A 199 4.87 -3.45 -5.82
C GLU A 199 4.35 -3.20 -7.24
N ALA A 200 3.05 -2.88 -7.40
CA ALA A 200 2.49 -2.49 -8.69
C ALA A 200 3.16 -1.23 -9.25
N SER A 201 3.67 -0.37 -8.37
CA SER A 201 4.37 0.87 -8.71
C SER A 201 5.89 0.72 -8.76
N GLY A 202 6.43 -0.50 -8.62
CA GLY A 202 7.87 -0.75 -8.67
C GLY A 202 8.65 -0.41 -7.40
N ILE A 203 7.97 -0.18 -6.28
CA ILE A 203 8.60 0.02 -4.97
C ILE A 203 8.99 -1.36 -4.40
N ASP A 204 10.28 -1.52 -4.11
CA ASP A 204 10.79 -2.69 -3.39
C ASP A 204 10.52 -2.50 -1.89
N VAL A 205 9.46 -3.16 -1.42
CA VAL A 205 9.00 -3.08 -0.03
C VAL A 205 10.07 -3.60 0.94
N PHE A 206 10.75 -4.70 0.60
CA PHE A 206 11.74 -5.31 1.50
C PHE A 206 12.97 -4.41 1.66
N SER A 207 13.50 -3.89 0.55
CA SER A 207 14.62 -2.94 0.59
C SER A 207 14.22 -1.65 1.27
N THR A 208 12.97 -1.17 1.08
CA THR A 208 12.45 0.00 1.79
C THR A 208 12.45 -0.20 3.31
N TYR A 209 11.94 -1.34 3.79
CA TYR A 209 11.99 -1.69 5.23
C TYR A 209 13.43 -1.77 5.74
N TYR A 210 14.30 -2.45 5.01
CA TYR A 210 15.72 -2.58 5.38
C TYR A 210 16.41 -1.22 5.50
N ASN A 211 16.18 -0.32 4.54
CA ASN A 211 16.77 1.01 4.46
C ASN A 211 16.40 1.93 5.63
N VAL A 212 15.26 1.67 6.28
CA VAL A 212 14.77 2.39 7.48
C VAL A 212 15.06 1.64 8.77
N GLY A 213 15.84 0.55 8.72
CA GLY A 213 16.22 -0.23 9.91
C GLY A 213 15.13 -1.18 10.41
N MET A 214 14.10 -1.43 9.61
CA MET A 214 13.00 -2.35 9.93
C MET A 214 13.16 -3.69 9.20
N LYS A 215 12.45 -4.72 9.67
CA LYS A 215 12.40 -6.03 9.01
C LYS A 215 10.95 -6.41 8.73
N LEU A 216 10.60 -6.53 7.46
CA LEU A 216 9.30 -7.05 7.05
C LEU A 216 9.30 -8.58 7.11
N LYS A 217 8.29 -9.15 7.77
CA LYS A 217 7.93 -10.57 7.66
C LYS A 217 6.49 -10.64 7.17
N MET A 218 6.29 -10.82 5.86
CA MET A 218 4.94 -10.89 5.27
C MET A 218 4.08 -11.98 5.92
N ALA A 219 4.67 -13.14 6.20
CA ALA A 219 4.03 -14.23 6.91
C ALA A 219 4.94 -14.78 8.01
N SER A 220 4.35 -15.06 9.17
CA SER A 220 4.90 -15.91 10.22
C SER A 220 3.85 -16.93 10.62
N ARG A 221 4.23 -17.94 11.42
CA ARG A 221 3.26 -18.90 11.96
C ARG A 221 2.12 -18.23 12.74
N GLU A 222 2.38 -17.06 13.34
CA GLU A 222 1.43 -16.36 14.19
C GLU A 222 0.55 -15.37 13.40
N LYS A 223 1.10 -14.70 12.39
CA LYS A 223 0.42 -13.59 11.72
C LYS A 223 0.81 -13.40 10.26
N PHE A 224 -0.09 -12.75 9.53
CA PHE A 224 0.13 -12.26 8.18
C PHE A 224 0.07 -10.73 8.18
N SER A 225 1.05 -10.09 7.55
CA SER A 225 1.29 -8.64 7.61
C SER A 225 1.33 -8.02 6.22
N TRP A 226 0.68 -6.86 6.08
CA TRP A 226 0.67 -6.05 4.86
C TRP A 226 1.14 -4.63 5.17
N SER A 227 1.89 -4.07 4.24
CA SER A 227 2.54 -2.77 4.39
C SER A 227 1.91 -1.75 3.46
N GLY A 228 1.82 -0.50 3.91
CA GLY A 228 1.43 0.64 3.10
C GLY A 228 2.41 1.78 3.25
N LEU A 229 2.43 2.67 2.27
CA LEU A 229 3.31 3.84 2.23
C LEU A 229 2.51 5.06 1.79
N VAL A 230 2.67 6.19 2.45
CA VAL A 230 2.12 7.47 2.00
C VAL A 230 3.25 8.48 1.86
N LEU A 231 3.52 8.94 0.64
CA LEU A 231 4.45 10.06 0.42
C LEU A 231 3.76 11.35 0.90
N ILE A 232 4.46 12.23 1.61
CA ILE A 232 3.84 13.39 2.28
C ILE A 232 4.27 14.72 1.64
N VAL A 233 5.57 15.04 1.72
CA VAL A 233 6.14 16.32 1.29
C VAL A 233 7.62 16.20 0.99
#